data_AF-A0A9D8SIF5-F1
#
_entry.id   AF-A0A9D8SIF5-F1
#
_cell.length_a   1.000
_cell.length_b   1.000
_cell.length_c   1.000
_cell.angle_alpha   90.00
_cell.angle_beta   90.00
_cell.angle_gamma   90.00
#
_symmetry.space_group_name_H-M   'P 1'
#
loop_
_entity.id
_entity.type
_entity.pdbx_description
1 polymer ?
#
loop_
_entity_poly.entity_id
_entity_poly.type
_entity_poly.pdbx_seq_one_letter_code
_entity_poly.pdbx_strand_id
1 'polypeptide(L)'
;DVTVTYVEVSGDMQQAKVHVSIMGTEAKQKLCLKGLQNAAGFFQRKIADRIQTRYTPRVLFVLDKGVKHSIQIAKLLREVLPPEEERGSCIGELKDDAAERSAETPNEGNE
;
A
#
# COMPACT_ATOMS: atom_id res chain seq x y z
N ASP A 1 18.32 5.38 -0.68
CA ASP A 1 17.08 5.32 -1.46
C ASP A 1 15.86 5.51 -0.58
N VAL A 2 14.76 6.00 -1.18
CA VAL A 2 13.46 6.18 -0.52
C VAL A 2 12.44 5.33 -1.27
N THR A 3 11.71 4.49 -0.54
CA THR A 3 10.69 3.60 -1.09
C THR A 3 9.34 3.92 -0.44
N VAL A 4 8.26 3.92 -1.22
CA VAL A 4 6.90 4.02 -0.69
C VAL A 4 6.40 2.61 -0.37
N THR A 5 6.03 2.35 0.87
CA THR A 5 5.51 1.04 1.28
C THR A 5 3.99 0.98 1.14
N TYR A 6 3.31 2.02 1.63
CA TYR A 6 1.85 2.01 1.76
C TYR A 6 1.28 3.43 1.71
N VAL A 7 0.02 3.57 1.30
CA VAL A 7 -0.69 4.84 1.27
C VAL A 7 -2.09 4.68 1.82
N GLU A 8 -2.42 5.46 2.85
CA GLU A 8 -3.77 5.56 3.38
C GLU A 8 -4.42 6.83 2.86
N VAL A 9 -5.61 6.72 2.27
CA VAL A 9 -6.39 7.86 1.80
C VAL A 9 -7.69 7.92 2.59
N SER A 10 -8.06 9.11 3.05
CA SER A 10 -9.35 9.33 3.69
C SER A 10 -10.50 9.04 2.72
N GLY A 11 -11.64 8.58 3.23
CA GLY A 11 -12.83 8.31 2.39
C GLY A 11 -13.38 9.54 1.66
N ASP A 12 -13.07 10.75 2.14
CA ASP A 12 -13.41 12.02 1.49
C ASP A 12 -12.33 12.53 0.52
N MET A 13 -11.25 11.76 0.31
CA MET A 13 -10.07 12.07 -0.50
C MET A 13 -9.40 13.42 -0.19
N GLN A 14 -9.61 13.99 1.00
CA GLN A 14 -8.98 15.25 1.37
C GLN A 14 -7.56 15.09 1.92
N GLN A 15 -7.25 13.93 2.50
CA GLN A 15 -5.94 13.63 3.10
C GLN A 15 -5.42 12.30 2.57
N ALA A 16 -4.11 12.25 2.31
CA ALA A 16 -3.41 11.03 1.98
C ALA A 16 -2.13 10.93 2.83
N LYS A 17 -2.01 9.86 3.63
CA LYS A 17 -0.81 9.53 4.39
C LYS A 17 0.01 8.53 3.61
N VAL A 18 1.24 8.91 3.29
CA VAL A 18 2.20 8.10 2.53
C VAL A 18 3.25 7.58 3.49
N HIS A 19 3.31 6.25 3.64
CA HIS A 19 4.30 5.55 4.44
C HIS A 19 5.55 5.33 3.58
N VAL A 20 6.66 5.89 4.04
CA VAL A 20 7.96 5.81 3.36
C VAL A 20 8.99 5.07 4.19
N SER A 21 9.72 4.17 3.54
CA SER A 21 10.92 3.53 4.06
C SER A 21 12.14 4.24 3.50
N ILE A 22 12.98 4.76 4.40
CA ILE A 22 14.21 5.48 4.06
C ILE A 22 15.39 4.68 4.60
N MET A 23 16.22 4.19 3.68
CA MET A 23 17.44 3.47 4.03
C MET A 23 18.51 4.44 4.52
N GLY A 24 19.04 4.22 5.73
CA GLY A 24 20.11 5.02 6.31
C GLY A 24 19.95 5.29 7.81
N THR A 25 20.79 6.20 8.32
CA THR A 25 20.78 6.65 9.73
C THR A 25 19.59 7.55 10.06
N GLU A 26 19.23 7.66 11.34
CA GLU A 26 18.10 8.50 11.78
C GLU A 26 18.23 9.97 11.36
N ALA A 27 19.45 10.50 11.34
CA ALA A 27 19.72 11.87 10.89
C ALA A 27 19.32 12.06 9.40
N LYS A 28 19.70 11.10 8.54
CA LYS A 28 19.30 11.12 7.13
C LYS A 28 17.80 10.95 6.96
N GLN A 29 17.17 10.08 7.75
CA GLN A 29 15.72 9.87 7.73
C GLN A 29 14.96 11.16 8.04
N LYS A 30 15.34 11.89 9.09
CA LYS A 30 14.71 13.17 9.46
C LYS A 30 14.92 14.23 8.38
N LEU A 31 16.12 14.32 7.82
CA LEU A 31 16.43 15.28 6.76
C LEU A 31 15.64 15.00 5.48
N CYS A 32 15.59 13.75 5.05
CA CYS A 32 14.78 13.33 3.89
C CYS A 32 13.28 13.57 4.13
N LEU A 33 12.76 13.26 5.32
CA LEU A 33 11.36 13.49 5.65
C LEU A 33 11.00 14.98 5.61
N LYS A 34 11.88 15.86 6.11
CA LYS A 34 11.71 17.32 5.98
C LYS A 34 11.73 17.76 4.50
N GLY A 35 12.63 17.19 3.70
CA GLY A 35 12.67 17.44 2.25
C GLY A 35 11.38 17.03 1.53
N LEU A 36 10.85 15.85 1.87
CA LEU A 36 9.58 15.34 1.33
C LEU A 36 8.39 16.21 1.75
N GLN A 37 8.36 16.66 3.00
CA GLN A 37 7.32 17.58 3.47
C GLN A 37 7.33 18.90 2.69
N ASN A 38 8.51 19.47 2.42
CA ASN A 38 8.63 20.66 1.59
C ASN A 38 8.19 20.40 0.13
N ALA A 39 8.45 19.20 -0.38
CA ALA A 39 8.03 18.78 -1.73
C ALA A 39 6.55 18.37 -1.81
N ALA A 40 5.80 18.33 -0.71
CA ALA A 40 4.42 17.86 -0.69
C ALA A 40 3.51 18.62 -1.68
N GLY A 41 3.70 19.94 -1.82
CA GLY A 41 2.95 20.75 -2.79
C GLY A 41 3.24 20.39 -4.25
N PHE A 42 4.47 19.99 -4.57
CA PHE A 42 4.83 19.51 -5.90
C PHE A 42 4.09 18.20 -6.22
N PHE A 43 4.08 17.25 -5.28
CA PHE A 43 3.32 16.01 -5.44
C PHE A 43 1.83 16.27 -5.55
N GLN A 44 1.29 17.17 -4.74
CA GLN A 44 -0.12 17.54 -4.81
C GLN A 44 -0.50 18.06 -6.20
N ARG A 45 0.32 18.95 -6.79
CA ARG A 45 0.08 19.43 -8.16
C ARG A 45 0.13 18.31 -9.19
N LYS A 46 1.11 17.43 -9.12
CA LYS A 46 1.21 16.28 -10.04
C LYS A 46 0.05 15.30 -9.89
N ILE A 47 -0.50 15.15 -8.69
CA ILE A 47 -1.69 14.34 -8.45
C ILE A 47 -2.92 15.02 -9.06
N ALA A 48 -3.09 16.33 -8.87
CA ALA A 48 -4.19 17.10 -9.48
C ALA A 48 -4.18 17.03 -11.01
N ASP A 49 -2.98 17.06 -11.62
CA ASP A 49 -2.85 16.96 -13.08
C ASP A 49 -3.25 15.57 -13.64
N ARG A 50 -3.17 14.51 -12.81
CA ARG A 50 -3.41 13.11 -13.23
C ARG A 50 -4.77 12.57 -12.81
N ILE A 51 -5.33 13.07 -11.71
CA ILE A 51 -6.58 12.57 -11.13
C ILE A 51 -7.58 13.71 -11.10
N GLN A 52 -8.70 13.53 -11.80
CA GLN A 52 -9.84 14.46 -11.76
C GLN A 52 -10.71 14.16 -10.54
N THR A 53 -10.30 14.65 -9.38
CA THR A 53 -11.12 14.64 -8.16
C THR A 53 -11.60 16.05 -7.83
N ARG A 54 -12.74 16.12 -7.14
CA ARG A 54 -13.27 17.41 -6.62
C ARG A 54 -12.30 18.09 -5.67
N TYR A 55 -11.60 17.29 -4.86
CA TYR A 55 -10.56 17.73 -3.94
C TYR A 55 -9.27 16.97 -4.24
N THR A 56 -8.15 17.70 -4.29
CA THR A 56 -6.83 17.08 -4.39
C THR A 56 -6.31 16.79 -2.97
N PRO A 57 -6.03 15.52 -2.63
CA PRO A 57 -5.62 15.16 -1.29
C PRO A 57 -4.33 15.89 -0.88
N ARG A 58 -4.28 16.34 0.38
CA ARG A 58 -3.04 16.80 1.00
C ARG A 58 -2.17 15.59 1.34
N VAL A 59 -0.96 15.59 0.82
CA VAL A 59 -0.01 14.48 0.99
C VAL A 59 0.81 14.71 2.26
N LEU A 60 0.75 13.75 3.17
CA LEU A 60 1.51 13.73 4.42
C LEU A 60 2.46 12.54 4.42
N PHE A 61 3.75 12.79 4.59
CA PHE A 61 4.77 11.73 4.62
C PHE A 61 5.05 11.27 6.05
N VAL A 62 5.01 9.96 6.27
CA VAL A 62 5.28 9.33 7.56
C VAL A 62 6.30 8.21 7.38
N LEU A 63 7.24 8.10 8.31
CA LEU A 63 8.19 6.98 8.32
C LEU A 63 7.45 5.67 8.63
N ASP A 64 7.68 4.67 7.79
CA ASP A 64 7.15 3.34 8.01
C ASP A 64 7.88 2.64 9.15
N LYS A 65 7.21 2.53 10.30
CA LYS A 65 7.69 1.75 11.46
C LYS A 65 7.23 0.29 11.40
N GLY A 66 6.27 -0.04 10.54
CA GLY A 66 5.65 -1.36 10.46
C GLY A 66 6.68 -2.43 10.08
N VAL A 67 7.47 -2.19 9.03
CA VAL A 67 8.50 -3.13 8.58
C VAL A 67 9.51 -3.49 9.67
N LYS A 68 10.00 -2.49 10.42
CA LYS A 68 10.94 -2.75 11.54
C LYS A 68 10.31 -3.62 12.62
N HIS A 69 9.03 -3.39 12.92
CA HIS A 69 8.31 -4.16 13.93
C HIS A 69 8.05 -5.60 13.48
N SER A 70 7.64 -5.82 12.23
CA SER A 70 7.43 -7.17 11.67
C SER A 70 8.72 -7.99 11.66
N ILE A 71 9.87 -7.40 11.34
CA ILE A 71 11.18 -8.08 11.41
C ILE A 71 11.52 -8.47 12.85
N GLN A 72 11.26 -7.60 13.82
CA GLN A 72 11.49 -7.88 15.23
C GLN A 72 10.59 -9.02 15.73
N ILE A 73 9.31 -9.01 15.35
CA ILE A 73 8.36 -10.08 15.69
C ILE A 73 8.80 -11.40 15.04
N ALA A 74 9.15 -11.40 13.75
CA ALA A 74 9.62 -12.61 13.06
C ALA A 74 10.90 -13.18 13.70
N LYS A 75 11.80 -12.31 14.18
CA LYS A 75 13.00 -12.74 14.92
C LYS A 75 12.62 -13.39 16.26
N LEU A 76 11.72 -12.78 17.03
CA LEU A 76 11.22 -13.34 18.28
C LEU A 76 10.52 -14.68 18.07
N LEU A 77 9.67 -14.79 17.04
CA LEU A 77 8.98 -16.03 16.70
C LEU A 77 9.96 -17.16 16.40
N ARG A 78 11.02 -16.90 15.62
CA ARG A 78 12.07 -17.90 15.33
C ARG A 78 12.87 -18.34 16.55
N GLU A 79 12.95 -17.52 17.59
CA GLU A 79 13.68 -17.85 18.82
C GLU A 79 12.84 -18.72 19.75
N VAL A 80 11.51 -18.60 19.69
CA VAL A 80 10.56 -19.30 20.58
C VAL A 80 10.02 -20.59 19.96
N LEU A 81 9.89 -20.66 18.62
CA LEU A 81 9.48 -21.88 17.92
C LEU A 81 10.72 -22.75 17.63
N PRO A 82 10.71 -24.06 17.96
CA PRO A 82 11.68 -25.00 17.40
C PRO A 82 11.57 -24.98 15.86
N PRO A 83 12.62 -25.40 15.11
CA PRO A 83 12.58 -25.42 13.65
C PRO A 83 11.48 -26.37 13.17
N GLU A 84 10.27 -25.86 12.97
CA GLU A 84 9.18 -26.54 12.30
C GLU A 84 9.55 -26.62 10.82
N GLU A 85 9.71 -27.87 10.38
CA GLU A 85 9.92 -28.26 9.00
C GLU A 85 8.89 -27.62 8.07
N GLU A 86 9.34 -27.37 6.84
CA GLU A 86 8.58 -26.87 5.71
C GLU A 86 7.19 -27.53 5.57
N ARG A 87 6.17 -26.95 6.23
CA ARG A 87 4.77 -27.17 5.84
C ARG A 87 4.38 -26.07 4.87
N GLY A 88 4.51 -26.43 3.60
CA GLY A 88 4.08 -25.60 2.49
C GLY A 88 2.57 -25.33 2.47
N SER A 89 2.27 -24.45 1.52
CA SER A 89 0.98 -24.22 0.86
C SER A 89 0.11 -23.09 1.39
N CYS A 90 -0.28 -22.25 0.42
CA CYS A 90 -1.49 -21.45 0.32
C CYS A 90 -1.74 -20.34 1.35
N ILE A 91 -1.24 -19.14 1.06
CA ILE A 91 -2.00 -17.90 1.32
C ILE A 91 -2.54 -17.32 0.01
N GLY A 92 -3.73 -17.83 -0.34
CA GLY A 92 -4.81 -17.20 -1.11
C GLY A 92 -4.48 -16.16 -2.18
N GLU A 93 -4.41 -16.61 -3.43
CA GLU A 93 -4.97 -15.84 -4.54
C GLU A 93 -6.48 -15.74 -4.34
N LEU A 94 -6.99 -14.56 -3.98
CA LEU A 94 -8.42 -14.24 -4.08
C LEU A 94 -8.59 -12.73 -4.30
N LYS A 95 -8.71 -12.33 -5.57
CA LYS A 95 -9.93 -11.72 -6.16
C LYS A 95 -9.58 -11.00 -7.46
N ASP A 96 -9.81 -11.66 -8.59
CA ASP A 96 -10.20 -11.02 -9.84
C ASP A 96 -11.22 -11.92 -10.51
N ASP A 97 -12.48 -11.88 -10.04
CA ASP A 97 -13.62 -12.39 -10.80
C ASP A 97 -14.87 -11.63 -10.35
N ALA A 98 -15.07 -10.47 -10.98
CA ALA A 98 -16.35 -9.81 -11.01
C ALA A 98 -16.59 -9.20 -12.40
N ALA A 99 -17.44 -9.91 -13.15
CA ALA A 99 -18.32 -9.42 -14.19
C ALA A 99 -17.76 -9.14 -15.60
N GLU A 100 -17.47 -10.22 -16.34
CA GLU A 100 -17.76 -10.26 -17.77
C GLU A 100 -19.07 -11.02 -18.05
N ARG A 101 -20.08 -10.19 -18.25
CA ARG A 101 -21.32 -10.35 -19.01
C ARG A 101 -21.26 -11.44 -20.09
N SER A 102 -22.17 -12.41 -20.03
CA SER A 102 -22.77 -13.01 -21.23
C SER A 102 -24.17 -13.52 -20.90
N ALA A 103 -25.13 -12.95 -21.61
CA ALA A 103 -26.51 -13.39 -21.64
C ALA A 103 -26.59 -14.62 -22.56
N GLU A 104 -27.20 -15.70 -22.07
CA GLU A 104 -27.75 -16.73 -22.94
C GLU A 104 -29.20 -16.95 -22.53
N THR A 105 -30.10 -16.45 -23.37
CA THR A 105 -31.52 -16.75 -23.39
C THR A 105 -31.74 -18.23 -23.69
N PRO A 106 -32.73 -18.90 -23.05
CA PRO A 106 -33.09 -20.25 -23.44
C PRO A 106 -33.79 -20.23 -24.80
N ASN A 107 -33.22 -20.90 -25.79
CA ASN A 107 -33.88 -21.13 -27.07
C ASN A 107 -34.75 -22.39 -26.94
N GLU A 108 -36.05 -22.20 -26.80
CA GLU A 108 -37.06 -23.24 -27.05
C GLU A 108 -37.10 -23.55 -28.55
N GLY A 109 -37.06 -24.82 -28.91
CA GLY A 109 -37.13 -25.26 -30.30
C GLY A 109 -37.57 -26.71 -30.45
N ASN A 110 -38.86 -26.87 -30.80
CA ASN A 110 -39.55 -27.98 -31.47
C ASN A 110 -39.67 -29.36 -30.79
N GLU A 111 -40.89 -29.73 -30.41
CA GLU A 111 -41.88 -30.37 -31.32
C GLU A 111 -43.29 -29.81 -31.08
#